data_AF-A0A7C5HXT4-F1
#
_entry.id   AF-A0A7C5HXT4-F1
#
_cell.length_a   1.000
_cell.length_b   1.000
_cell.length_c   1.000
_cell.angle_alpha   90.00
_cell.angle_beta   90.00
_cell.angle_gamma   90.00
#
_symmetry.space_group_name_H-M   'P 1'
#
loop_
_entity.id
_entity.type
_entity.pdbx_description
1 polymer ?
#
loop_
_entity_poly.entity_id
_entity_poly.type
_entity_poly.pdbx_seq_one_letter_code
_entity_poly.pdbx_strand_id
1 'polypeptide(L)'
;MLAAAHLGYDPKAVPIGGGAQVALHLLRHWVKSAPFSLTVLGSGPVPPSFAEKNIRYLSIPWHVPGHSNTLTELSVSGYALFCRQFERGVIEFLRRRAREVDPRMVCVVHNDICEAGDFRAIAGLGYRQVAIFHVDVVDYAASIYLRGRLPAPRLTRTFRGFARLGLARFLPEVAKLILEKQEACARYCDLLVVPSRQMAEVLLASYPWRTPEDV
;
A
#
# COMPACT_ATOMS: atom_id res chain seq x y z
N MET A 1 7.04 -0.94 11.67
CA MET A 1 6.41 -2.13 11.04
C MET A 1 6.27 -1.84 9.57
N LEU A 2 6.48 -2.84 8.70
CA LEU A 2 6.33 -2.71 7.26
C LEU A 2 5.23 -3.67 6.77
N ALA A 3 4.20 -3.14 6.13
CA ALA A 3 3.23 -3.92 5.35
C ALA A 3 3.69 -3.92 3.90
N ALA A 4 4.06 -5.10 3.39
CA ALA A 4 4.59 -5.27 2.03
C ALA A 4 4.18 -6.61 1.45
N ALA A 5 3.04 -6.65 0.77
CA ALA A 5 2.41 -7.89 0.36
C ALA A 5 3.29 -8.72 -0.57
N HIS A 6 3.97 -8.08 -1.53
CA HIS A 6 4.93 -8.75 -2.41
C HIS A 6 6.24 -9.26 -1.75
N LEU A 7 6.45 -9.10 -0.43
CA LEU A 7 7.62 -9.69 0.22
C LEU A 7 7.42 -11.18 0.53
N GLY A 8 8.54 -11.90 0.50
CA GLY A 8 8.64 -13.32 0.83
C GLY A 8 8.50 -14.28 -0.37
N TYR A 9 8.55 -13.71 -1.58
CA TYR A 9 8.65 -14.44 -2.84
C TYR A 9 10.10 -14.45 -3.33
N ASP A 10 10.51 -15.51 -4.02
CA ASP A 10 11.84 -15.60 -4.63
C ASP A 10 11.94 -14.59 -5.79
N PRO A 11 12.85 -13.59 -5.72
CA PRO A 11 13.06 -12.62 -6.79
C PRO A 11 13.46 -13.22 -8.14
N LYS A 12 14.00 -14.44 -8.14
CA LYS A 12 14.41 -15.15 -9.36
C LYS A 12 13.26 -15.90 -10.02
N ALA A 13 12.26 -16.31 -9.24
CA ALA A 13 11.13 -17.10 -9.73
C ALA A 13 9.88 -16.25 -9.98
N VAL A 14 9.70 -15.16 -9.23
CA VAL A 14 8.57 -14.24 -9.37
C VAL A 14 9.13 -12.87 -9.77
N PRO A 15 8.74 -12.29 -10.92
CA PRO A 15 9.14 -10.93 -11.26
C PRO A 15 8.62 -9.99 -10.17
N ILE A 16 9.55 -9.52 -9.34
CA ILE A 16 9.25 -8.60 -8.25
C ILE A 16 8.97 -7.22 -8.86
N GLY A 17 7.74 -6.76 -8.74
CA GLY A 17 7.34 -5.41 -9.12
C GLY A 17 8.10 -4.33 -8.34
N GLY A 18 8.06 -3.09 -8.83
CA GLY A 18 8.78 -1.95 -8.24
C GLY A 18 8.55 -1.79 -6.73
N GLY A 19 7.33 -2.03 -6.25
CA GLY A 19 6.97 -1.95 -4.84
C GLY A 19 7.75 -2.91 -3.94
N ALA A 20 7.99 -4.15 -4.35
CA ALA A 20 8.79 -5.07 -3.53
C ALA A 20 10.30 -4.86 -3.69
N GLN A 21 10.79 -4.29 -4.79
CA GLN A 21 12.18 -3.83 -4.85
C GLN A 21 12.43 -2.72 -3.82
N VAL A 22 11.55 -1.72 -3.74
CA VAL A 22 11.63 -0.67 -2.71
C VAL A 22 11.66 -1.28 -1.31
N ALA A 23 10.76 -2.22 -1.01
CA ALA A 23 10.71 -2.89 0.28
C ALA A 23 12.01 -3.67 0.58
N LEU A 24 12.54 -4.43 -0.38
CA LEU A 24 13.81 -5.16 -0.22
C LEU A 24 14.99 -4.22 0.04
N HIS A 25 15.07 -3.08 -0.66
CA HIS A 25 16.12 -2.09 -0.47
C HIS A 25 16.03 -1.41 0.89
N LEU A 26 14.83 -1.03 1.35
CA LEU A 26 14.60 -0.50 2.70
C LEU A 26 15.01 -1.50 3.77
N LEU A 27 14.62 -2.77 3.62
CA LEU A 27 14.98 -3.81 4.58
C LEU A 27 16.49 -4.02 4.63
N ARG A 28 17.19 -4.10 3.49
CA ARG A 28 18.66 -4.19 3.46
C ARG A 28 19.33 -3.02 4.16
N HIS A 29 18.77 -1.82 4.05
CA HIS A 29 19.27 -0.64 4.74
C HIS A 29 19.02 -0.73 6.25
N TRP A 30 17.79 -1.02 6.67
CA TRP A 30 17.40 -1.10 8.09
C TRP A 30 18.04 -2.27 8.84
N VAL A 31 18.36 -3.37 8.18
CA VAL A 31 19.15 -4.47 8.81
C VAL A 31 20.54 -3.97 9.23
N LYS A 32 21.15 -3.08 8.43
CA LYS A 32 22.50 -2.59 8.71
C LYS A 32 22.52 -1.53 9.80
N SER A 33 21.55 -0.62 9.80
CA SER A 33 21.49 0.50 10.75
C SER A 33 20.74 0.16 12.04
N ALA A 34 19.80 -0.79 12.00
CA ALA A 34 18.98 -1.32 13.08
C ALA A 34 18.49 -0.30 14.16
N PRO A 35 17.91 0.86 13.79
CA PRO A 35 17.52 1.86 14.79
C PRO A 35 16.22 1.52 15.54
N PHE A 36 15.53 0.44 15.18
CA PHE A 36 14.25 0.03 15.78
C PHE A 36 13.99 -1.47 15.60
N SER A 37 13.10 -2.04 16.42
CA SER A 37 12.56 -3.40 16.20
C SER A 37 11.63 -3.41 14.99
N LEU A 38 11.91 -4.28 14.01
CA LEU A 38 11.15 -4.33 12.77
C LEU A 38 10.31 -5.60 12.66
N THR A 39 9.01 -5.42 12.42
CA THR A 39 8.10 -6.49 11.98
C THR A 39 7.68 -6.22 10.55
N VAL A 40 7.78 -7.23 9.70
CA VAL A 40 7.38 -7.22 8.29
C VAL A 40 6.20 -8.16 8.11
N LEU A 41 5.11 -7.64 7.55
CA LEU A 41 4.01 -8.46 7.04
C LEU A 41 4.17 -8.59 5.52
N GLY A 42 4.39 -9.81 5.05
CA GLY A 42 4.37 -10.14 3.63
C GLY A 42 3.31 -11.19 3.33
N SER A 43 3.09 -11.53 2.06
CA SER A 43 2.20 -12.64 1.68
C SER A 43 2.94 -13.84 1.13
N GLY A 44 4.26 -13.72 0.95
CA GLY A 44 5.10 -14.79 0.45
C GLY A 44 5.38 -15.89 1.49
N PRO A 45 5.63 -17.12 1.04
CA PRO A 45 5.82 -18.28 1.91
C PRO A 45 7.20 -18.32 2.59
N VAL A 46 8.20 -17.64 2.04
CA VAL A 46 9.59 -17.72 2.52
C VAL A 46 10.01 -16.39 3.10
N PRO A 47 10.42 -16.30 4.38
CA PRO A 47 10.99 -15.08 4.92
C PRO A 47 12.20 -14.62 4.09
N PRO A 48 12.37 -13.31 3.82
CA PRO A 48 13.58 -12.83 3.16
C PRO A 48 14.83 -13.26 3.96
N SER A 49 15.90 -13.66 3.28
CA SER A 49 17.10 -14.26 3.89
C SER A 49 17.79 -13.41 4.96
N PHE A 50 17.54 -12.11 4.99
CA PHE A 50 18.06 -11.17 5.99
C PHE A 50 17.14 -11.00 7.22
N ALA A 51 16.06 -11.78 7.33
CA ALA A 51 15.13 -11.70 8.45
C ALA A 51 15.74 -12.16 9.79
N GLU A 52 16.84 -12.91 9.76
CA GLU A 52 17.42 -13.59 10.93
C GLU A 52 18.03 -12.65 11.99
N LYS A 53 18.27 -11.37 11.67
CA LYS A 53 19.13 -10.50 12.49
C LYS A 53 18.46 -9.43 13.35
N ASN A 54 17.12 -9.35 13.38
CA ASN A 54 16.26 -8.47 14.22
C ASN A 54 14.92 -8.14 13.52
N ILE A 55 14.57 -8.88 12.46
CA ILE A 55 13.36 -8.65 11.68
C ILE A 55 12.42 -9.82 11.90
N ARG A 56 11.26 -9.54 12.50
CA ARG A 56 10.18 -10.52 12.56
C ARG A 56 9.43 -10.50 11.24
N TYR A 57 9.52 -11.56 10.45
CA TYR A 57 8.67 -11.75 9.28
C TYR A 57 7.42 -12.55 9.65
N LEU A 58 6.26 -12.12 9.18
CA LEU A 58 5.00 -12.83 9.30
C LEU A 58 4.32 -12.86 7.93
N SER A 59 3.95 -14.06 7.49
CA SER A 59 3.18 -14.25 6.26
C SER A 59 1.69 -14.12 6.56
N ILE A 60 1.01 -13.27 5.82
CA ILE A 60 -0.45 -13.14 5.83
C ILE A 60 -1.01 -14.13 4.81
N PRO A 61 -1.77 -15.14 5.26
CA PRO A 61 -2.32 -16.14 4.36
C PRO A 61 -3.37 -15.53 3.44
N TRP A 62 -3.42 -16.04 2.21
CA TRP A 62 -4.41 -15.67 1.22
C TRP A 62 -4.71 -16.86 0.32
N HIS A 63 -5.89 -16.86 -0.28
CA HIS A 63 -6.31 -17.90 -1.22
C HIS A 63 -7.20 -17.32 -2.32
N VAL A 64 -6.85 -17.57 -3.57
CA VAL A 64 -7.70 -17.29 -4.73
C VAL A 64 -8.03 -18.62 -5.41
N PRO A 65 -9.32 -19.01 -5.50
CA PRO A 65 -9.71 -20.28 -6.12
C PRO A 65 -9.19 -20.40 -7.55
N GLY A 66 -8.61 -21.56 -7.88
CA GLY A 66 -8.09 -21.86 -9.22
C GLY A 66 -6.71 -21.27 -9.54
N HIS A 67 -6.04 -20.63 -8.59
CA HIS A 67 -4.68 -20.11 -8.77
C HIS A 67 -3.67 -20.81 -7.86
N SER A 68 -2.46 -21.03 -8.39
CA SER A 68 -1.30 -21.38 -7.56
C SER A 68 -0.91 -20.13 -6.75
N ASN A 69 -0.29 -20.28 -5.57
CA ASN A 69 -0.01 -19.18 -4.61
C ASN A 69 1.02 -18.12 -5.12
N THR A 70 1.04 -17.84 -6.42
CA THR A 70 1.91 -16.91 -7.12
C THR A 70 1.10 -15.70 -7.56
N LEU A 71 1.47 -14.51 -7.09
CA LEU A 71 0.73 -13.27 -7.37
C LEU A 71 0.68 -12.91 -8.85
N THR A 72 1.69 -13.29 -9.62
CA THR A 72 1.84 -12.93 -11.04
C THR A 72 0.87 -13.68 -11.96
N GLU A 73 0.25 -14.74 -11.47
CA GLU A 73 -0.73 -15.54 -12.22
C GLU A 73 -2.17 -15.09 -11.95
N LEU A 74 -2.37 -14.10 -11.06
CA LEU A 74 -3.70 -13.66 -10.70
C LEU A 74 -4.35 -12.86 -11.83
N SER A 75 -5.59 -13.22 -12.13
CA SER A 75 -6.48 -12.35 -12.89
C SER A 75 -6.71 -11.04 -12.12
N VAL A 76 -7.19 -10.00 -12.80
CA VAL A 76 -7.51 -8.70 -12.16
C VAL A 76 -8.46 -8.86 -10.96
N SER A 77 -9.48 -9.71 -11.08
CA SER A 77 -10.40 -10.02 -9.99
C SER A 77 -9.75 -10.84 -8.87
N GLY A 78 -8.88 -11.80 -9.24
CA GLY A 78 -8.06 -12.56 -8.30
C GLY A 78 -7.12 -11.66 -7.49
N TYR A 79 -6.47 -10.70 -8.14
CA TYR A 79 -5.60 -9.72 -7.51
C TYR A 79 -6.39 -8.80 -6.55
N ALA A 80 -7.55 -8.31 -6.96
CA ALA A 80 -8.43 -7.53 -6.06
C ALA A 80 -8.89 -8.35 -4.84
N LEU A 81 -9.19 -9.63 -5.02
CA LEU A 81 -9.52 -10.54 -3.92
C LEU A 81 -8.33 -10.76 -2.98
N PHE A 82 -7.12 -10.93 -3.53
CA PHE A 82 -5.88 -10.99 -2.77
C PHE A 82 -5.66 -9.73 -1.94
N CYS A 83 -5.72 -8.53 -2.53
CA CYS A 83 -5.51 -7.28 -1.82
C CYS A 83 -6.46 -7.12 -0.63
N ARG A 84 -7.74 -7.51 -0.79
CA ARG A 84 -8.72 -7.49 0.30
C ARG A 84 -8.41 -8.50 1.42
N GLN A 85 -7.88 -9.68 1.09
CA GLN A 85 -7.47 -10.66 2.10
C GLN A 85 -6.24 -10.17 2.87
N PHE A 86 -5.24 -9.67 2.15
CA PHE A 86 -4.03 -9.12 2.74
C PHE A 86 -4.36 -7.94 3.66
N GLU A 87 -5.19 -7.02 3.20
CA GLU A 87 -5.69 -5.88 3.98
C GLU A 87 -6.32 -6.33 5.31
N ARG A 88 -7.24 -7.30 5.27
CA ARG A 88 -7.87 -7.86 6.49
C ARG A 88 -6.85 -8.48 7.44
N GLY A 89 -5.89 -9.24 6.91
CA GLY A 89 -4.85 -9.87 7.73
C GLY A 89 -3.94 -8.85 8.41
N VAL A 90 -3.58 -7.77 7.72
CA VAL A 90 -2.83 -6.64 8.30
C VAL A 90 -3.61 -6.01 9.45
N ILE A 91 -4.90 -5.72 9.26
CA ILE A 91 -5.75 -5.14 10.32
C ILE A 91 -5.90 -6.07 11.51
N GLU A 92 -6.10 -7.35 11.28
CA GLU A 92 -6.22 -8.34 12.36
C GLU A 92 -4.93 -8.41 13.18
N PHE A 93 -3.77 -8.45 12.52
CA PHE A 93 -2.47 -8.43 13.18
C PHE A 93 -2.31 -7.17 14.04
N LEU A 94 -2.58 -6.00 13.47
CA LEU A 94 -2.48 -4.72 14.18
C LEU A 94 -3.44 -4.63 15.36
N ARG A 95 -4.67 -5.12 15.24
CA ARG A 95 -5.63 -5.15 16.34
C ARG A 95 -5.16 -6.02 17.51
N ARG A 96 -4.54 -7.16 17.22
CA ARG A 96 -3.93 -8.01 18.26
C ARG A 96 -2.73 -7.30 18.90
N ARG A 97 -1.87 -6.69 18.07
CA ARG A 97 -0.67 -5.99 18.52
C ARG A 97 -0.99 -4.78 19.40
N ALA A 98 -2.09 -4.07 19.14
CA ALA A 98 -2.55 -2.93 19.94
C ALA A 98 -2.91 -3.32 21.39
N ARG A 99 -3.12 -4.61 21.68
CA ARG A 99 -3.34 -5.12 23.04
C ARG A 99 -2.04 -5.30 23.82
N GLU A 100 -0.92 -5.37 23.12
CA GLU A 100 0.40 -5.69 23.70
C GLU A 100 1.30 -4.45 23.78
N VAL A 101 1.16 -3.50 22.86
CA VAL A 101 1.98 -2.30 22.76
C VAL A 101 1.12 -1.08 22.45
N ASP A 102 1.50 0.09 22.95
CA ASP A 102 0.85 1.36 22.60
C ASP A 102 0.98 1.62 21.08
N PRO A 103 -0.13 1.70 20.33
CA PRO A 103 -0.12 1.95 18.89
C PRO A 103 0.63 3.22 18.49
N ARG A 104 0.66 4.24 19.35
CA ARG A 104 1.31 5.53 19.07
C ARG A 104 2.84 5.46 19.04
N MET A 105 3.40 4.36 19.58
CA MET A 105 4.83 4.04 19.55
C MET A 105 5.21 3.19 18.34
N VAL A 106 4.24 2.81 17.51
CA VAL A 106 4.46 1.98 16.34
C VAL A 106 4.10 2.77 15.08
N CYS A 107 5.07 2.86 14.17
CA CYS A 107 4.84 3.37 12.82
C CYS A 107 4.59 2.19 11.86
N VAL A 108 3.48 2.25 11.12
CA VAL A 108 3.13 1.33 10.04
C VAL A 108 3.53 1.97 8.72
N VAL A 109 4.51 1.36 8.05
CA VAL A 109 4.98 1.78 6.74
C VAL A 109 4.32 0.90 5.68
N HIS A 110 3.72 1.53 4.68
CA HIS A 110 3.08 0.89 3.54
C HIS A 110 3.94 1.15 2.30
N ASN A 111 4.42 0.09 1.63
CA ASN A 111 5.25 0.25 0.41
C ASN A 111 4.42 0.27 -0.89
N ASP A 112 3.16 -0.15 -0.80
CA ASP A 112 2.21 -0.21 -1.91
C ASP A 112 0.83 0.18 -1.39
N ILE A 113 0.19 1.15 -2.05
CA ILE A 113 -1.12 1.68 -1.65
C ILE A 113 -2.22 0.67 -1.97
N CYS A 114 -2.16 -0.02 -3.10
CA CYS A 114 -3.17 -0.99 -3.50
C CYS A 114 -3.18 -2.20 -2.57
N GLU A 115 -2.01 -2.57 -2.07
CA GLU A 115 -1.79 -3.71 -1.19
C GLU A 115 -1.60 -3.31 0.29
N ALA A 116 -1.87 -2.04 0.64
CA ALA A 116 -1.84 -1.59 2.02
C ALA A 116 -2.98 -2.20 2.86
N GLY A 117 -2.81 -2.15 4.18
CA GLY A 117 -3.93 -2.30 5.11
C GLY A 117 -4.94 -1.15 4.98
N ASP A 118 -6.11 -1.29 5.59
CA ASP A 118 -7.13 -0.24 5.58
C ASP A 118 -6.65 0.97 6.40
N PHE A 119 -6.26 2.04 5.71
CA PHE A 119 -5.68 3.23 6.33
C PHE A 119 -6.58 3.87 7.40
N ARG A 120 -7.90 3.85 7.21
CA ARG A 120 -8.85 4.42 8.17
C ARG A 120 -8.91 3.54 9.42
N ALA A 121 -8.99 2.22 9.24
CA ALA A 121 -9.03 1.29 10.35
C ALA A 121 -7.72 1.34 11.18
N ILE A 122 -6.57 1.48 10.51
CA ILE A 122 -5.27 1.60 11.17
C ILE A 122 -5.18 2.91 11.97
N ALA A 123 -5.62 4.03 11.39
CA ALA A 123 -5.69 5.30 12.10
C ALA A 123 -6.66 5.23 13.31
N GLY A 124 -7.80 4.55 13.15
CA GLY A 124 -8.75 4.32 14.23
C GLY A 124 -8.22 3.47 15.39
N LEU A 125 -7.19 2.65 15.14
CA LEU A 125 -6.44 1.92 16.17
C LEU A 125 -5.36 2.79 16.85
N GLY A 126 -5.09 4.00 16.35
CA GLY A 126 -4.10 4.94 16.91
C GLY A 126 -2.67 4.75 16.42
N TYR A 127 -2.45 3.96 15.37
CA TYR A 127 -1.14 3.78 14.76
C TYR A 127 -0.73 4.99 13.91
N ARG A 128 0.56 5.33 13.95
CA ARG A 128 1.14 6.25 12.96
C ARG A 128 1.35 5.52 11.64
N GLN A 129 1.21 6.23 10.53
CA GLN A 129 1.19 5.66 9.20
C GLN A 129 2.06 6.45 8.22
N VAL A 130 2.90 5.74 7.47
CA VAL A 130 3.69 6.31 6.38
C VAL A 130 3.41 5.51 5.12
N ALA A 131 3.12 6.19 4.01
CA ALA A 131 2.94 5.54 2.72
C ALA A 131 4.06 5.92 1.76
N ILE A 132 4.74 4.93 1.20
CA ILE A 132 5.80 5.11 0.22
C ILE A 132 5.21 4.89 -1.16
N PHE A 133 5.24 5.94 -1.98
CA PHE A 133 4.81 5.91 -3.36
C PHE A 133 5.99 5.45 -4.21
N HIS A 134 5.90 4.25 -4.76
CA HIS A 134 6.84 3.80 -5.79
C HIS A 134 6.30 4.07 -7.20
N VAL A 135 4.98 4.25 -7.34
CA VAL A 135 4.25 4.72 -8.52
C VAL A 135 3.05 5.55 -8.05
N ASP A 136 2.69 6.62 -8.78
CA ASP A 136 1.37 7.25 -8.62
C ASP A 136 0.35 6.40 -9.39
N VAL A 137 -0.35 5.55 -8.65
CA VAL A 137 -1.28 4.58 -9.25
C VAL A 137 -2.43 5.28 -9.97
N VAL A 138 -2.81 6.49 -9.55
CA VAL A 138 -3.85 7.28 -10.23
C VAL A 138 -3.34 7.92 -11.51
N ASP A 139 -2.12 8.46 -11.53
CA ASP A 139 -1.51 8.95 -12.77
C ASP A 139 -1.20 7.81 -13.76
N TYR A 140 -0.77 6.66 -13.24
CA TYR A 140 -0.61 5.42 -14.00
C TYR A 140 -1.94 4.94 -14.58
N ALA A 141 -3.01 4.92 -13.78
CA ALA A 141 -4.34 4.57 -14.26
C ALA A 141 -4.87 5.58 -15.29
N ALA A 142 -4.63 6.87 -15.10
CA ALA A 142 -5.04 7.91 -16.05
C ALA A 142 -4.29 7.79 -17.39
N SER A 143 -3.00 7.50 -17.36
CA SER A 143 -2.20 7.28 -18.59
C SER A 143 -2.66 6.04 -19.35
N ILE A 144 -2.97 4.94 -18.66
CA ILE A 144 -3.37 3.66 -19.28
C ILE A 144 -4.83 3.64 -19.72
N TYR A 145 -5.76 3.94 -18.80
CA TYR A 145 -7.20 3.81 -19.08
C TYR A 145 -7.77 4.99 -19.87
N LEU A 146 -7.17 6.18 -19.75
CA LEU A 146 -7.66 7.39 -20.43
C LEU A 146 -6.70 7.90 -21.50
N ARG A 147 -5.65 7.13 -21.84
CA ARG A 147 -4.60 7.50 -22.83
C ARG A 147 -4.02 8.90 -22.56
N GLY A 148 -3.89 9.30 -21.29
CA GLY A 148 -3.37 10.61 -20.90
C GLY A 148 -4.30 11.80 -21.20
N ARG A 149 -5.57 11.58 -21.57
CA ARG A 149 -6.50 12.67 -21.91
C ARG A 149 -6.99 13.49 -20.71
N LEU A 150 -6.82 12.98 -19.49
CA LEU A 150 -7.24 13.64 -18.25
C LEU A 150 -6.11 13.58 -17.21
N PRO A 151 -5.62 14.74 -16.72
CA PRO A 151 -4.64 14.79 -15.64
C PRO A 151 -5.18 14.19 -14.34
N ALA A 152 -4.33 13.52 -13.56
CA ALA A 152 -4.67 12.93 -12.25
C ALA A 152 -5.46 13.87 -11.31
N PRO A 153 -5.11 15.17 -11.15
CA PRO A 153 -5.87 16.09 -10.28
C PRO A 153 -7.29 16.35 -10.77
N ARG A 154 -7.51 16.34 -12.09
CA ARG A 154 -8.87 16.44 -12.64
C ARG A 154 -9.62 15.14 -12.40
N LEU A 155 -8.99 13.99 -12.60
CA LEU A 155 -9.60 12.68 -12.36
C LEU A 155 -10.09 12.53 -10.92
N THR A 156 -9.25 12.83 -9.93
CA THR A 156 -9.59 12.74 -8.49
C THR A 156 -10.69 13.73 -8.10
N ARG A 157 -10.71 14.93 -8.69
CA ARG A 157 -11.77 15.92 -8.46
C ARG A 157 -13.09 15.48 -9.07
N THR A 158 -13.08 15.00 -10.32
CA THR A 158 -14.26 14.46 -10.99
C THR A 158 -14.79 13.25 -10.23
N PHE A 159 -13.92 12.35 -9.78
CA PHE A 159 -14.30 11.20 -8.96
C PHE A 159 -15.01 11.62 -7.67
N ARG A 160 -14.44 12.54 -6.89
CA ARG A 160 -15.11 13.07 -5.67
C ARG A 160 -16.48 13.67 -5.98
N GLY A 161 -16.64 14.34 -7.12
CA GLY A 161 -17.93 14.83 -7.60
C GLY A 161 -18.91 13.70 -7.91
N PHE A 162 -18.49 12.69 -8.67
CA PHE A 162 -19.32 11.53 -9.03
C PHE A 162 -19.70 10.67 -7.81
N ALA A 163 -18.77 10.48 -6.86
CA ALA A 163 -19.01 9.77 -5.61
C ALA A 163 -20.08 10.48 -4.76
N ARG A 164 -20.00 11.82 -4.64
CA ARG A 164 -21.02 12.63 -3.95
C ARG A 164 -22.40 12.55 -4.61
N LEU A 165 -22.44 12.35 -5.93
CA LEU A 165 -23.68 12.23 -6.71
C LEU A 165 -24.21 10.79 -6.81
N GLY A 166 -23.58 9.81 -6.14
CA GLY A 166 -23.98 8.41 -6.19
C GLY A 166 -23.73 7.72 -7.54
N LEU A 167 -22.95 8.35 -8.42
CA LEU A 167 -22.63 7.85 -9.77
C LEU A 167 -21.35 7.02 -9.83
N ALA A 168 -20.66 6.82 -8.69
CA ALA A 168 -19.48 5.95 -8.60
C ALA A 168 -19.74 4.49 -9.01
N ARG A 169 -21.00 4.04 -9.08
CA ARG A 169 -21.41 2.72 -9.59
C ARG A 169 -21.09 2.45 -11.07
N PHE A 170 -20.83 3.50 -11.85
CA PHE A 170 -20.55 3.37 -13.29
C PHE A 170 -19.05 3.26 -13.62
N LEU A 171 -18.17 3.35 -12.61
CA LEU A 171 -16.73 3.21 -12.79
C LEU A 171 -16.30 1.74 -12.68
N PRO A 172 -15.25 1.33 -13.40
CA PRO A 172 -14.64 0.02 -13.19
C PRO A 172 -14.23 -0.16 -11.73
N GLU A 173 -14.54 -1.32 -11.14
CA GLU A 173 -14.26 -1.62 -9.73
C GLU A 173 -12.80 -1.37 -9.33
N VAL A 174 -11.85 -1.67 -10.22
CA VAL A 174 -10.41 -1.43 -9.99
C VAL A 174 -10.09 0.06 -9.88
N ALA A 175 -10.67 0.89 -10.74
CA ALA A 175 -10.46 2.34 -10.72
C ALA A 175 -11.06 2.97 -9.45
N LYS A 176 -12.25 2.51 -9.05
CA LYS A 176 -12.88 2.93 -7.80
C LYS A 176 -12.03 2.55 -6.59
N LEU A 177 -11.54 1.32 -6.54
CA LEU A 177 -10.66 0.83 -5.47
C LEU A 177 -9.38 1.65 -5.38
N ILE A 178 -8.70 1.91 -6.50
CA ILE A 178 -7.46 2.70 -6.53
C ILE A 178 -7.71 4.13 -6.02
N LEU A 179 -8.77 4.79 -6.50
CA LEU A 179 -9.07 6.17 -6.14
C LEU A 179 -9.47 6.30 -4.67
N GLU A 180 -10.35 5.42 -4.18
CA GLU A 180 -10.77 5.40 -2.77
C GLU A 180 -9.58 5.11 -1.85
N LYS A 181 -8.71 4.17 -2.24
CA LYS A 181 -7.56 3.77 -1.42
C LYS A 181 -6.47 4.84 -1.42
N GLN A 182 -6.22 5.54 -2.53
CA GLN A 182 -5.30 6.68 -2.56
C GLN A 182 -5.86 7.88 -1.78
N GLU A 183 -7.16 8.17 -1.85
CA GLU A 183 -7.77 9.22 -1.03
C GLU A 183 -7.71 8.87 0.46
N ALA A 184 -7.97 7.61 0.84
CA ALA A 184 -7.84 7.15 2.22
C ALA A 184 -6.38 7.26 2.71
N CYS A 185 -5.41 6.84 1.90
CA CYS A 185 -3.98 7.04 2.16
C CYS A 185 -3.67 8.53 2.40
N ALA A 186 -4.08 9.39 1.47
CA ALA A 186 -3.91 10.84 1.56
C ALA A 186 -4.74 11.49 2.68
N ARG A 187 -5.62 10.78 3.39
CA ARG A 187 -6.38 11.32 4.53
C ARG A 187 -5.84 10.85 5.87
N TYR A 188 -5.34 9.62 5.94
CA TYR A 188 -5.06 8.93 7.19
C TYR A 188 -3.59 8.63 7.45
N CYS A 189 -2.72 8.74 6.44
CA CYS A 189 -1.27 8.67 6.65
C CYS A 189 -0.75 9.96 7.29
N ASP A 190 0.25 9.87 8.16
CA ASP A 190 0.93 11.03 8.72
C ASP A 190 1.95 11.62 7.73
N LEU A 191 2.54 10.77 6.89
CA LEU A 191 3.53 11.17 5.89
C LEU A 191 3.35 10.35 4.61
N LEU A 192 3.35 11.05 3.47
CA LEU A 192 3.53 10.43 2.15
C LEU A 192 5.00 10.60 1.77
N VAL A 193 5.64 9.54 1.27
CA VAL A 193 7.02 9.58 0.78
C VAL A 193 6.98 9.32 -0.71
N VAL A 194 7.35 10.32 -1.50
CA VAL A 194 7.25 10.28 -2.96
C VAL A 194 8.63 10.32 -3.62
N PRO A 195 8.79 9.76 -4.83
CA PRO A 195 10.10 9.63 -5.47
C PRO A 195 10.52 10.89 -6.23
N SER A 196 9.61 11.85 -6.43
CA SER A 196 9.89 13.06 -7.20
C SER A 196 9.05 14.25 -6.73
N ARG A 197 9.61 15.44 -6.94
CA ARG A 197 8.92 16.71 -6.70
C ARG A 197 7.64 16.83 -7.54
N GLN A 198 7.67 16.37 -8.78
CA GLN A 198 6.51 16.39 -9.67
C GLN A 198 5.35 15.56 -9.10
N MET A 199 5.65 14.40 -8.50
CA MET A 199 4.62 13.59 -7.83
C MET A 199 4.07 14.28 -6.59
N ALA A 200 4.93 14.92 -5.80
CA ALA A 200 4.49 15.74 -4.65
C ALA A 200 3.51 16.82 -5.11
N GLU A 201 3.84 17.57 -6.17
CA GLU A 201 3.00 18.62 -6.73
C GLU A 201 1.63 18.09 -7.21
N VAL A 202 1.61 16.91 -7.86
CA VAL A 202 0.37 16.25 -8.30
C VAL A 202 -0.50 15.82 -7.10
N LEU A 203 0.10 15.26 -6.05
CA LEU A 203 -0.63 14.84 -4.86
C LEU A 203 -1.17 16.02 -4.08
N LEU A 204 -0.38 17.09 -3.89
CA LEU A 204 -0.82 18.33 -3.24
C LEU A 204 -1.97 18.99 -4.02
N ALA A 205 -1.89 19.01 -5.36
CA ALA A 205 -2.97 19.51 -6.21
C ALA A 205 -4.24 18.65 -6.15
N SER A 206 -4.08 17.34 -5.96
CA SER A 206 -5.19 16.37 -5.86
C SER A 206 -5.85 16.39 -4.48
N TYR A 207 -5.07 16.56 -3.42
CA TYR A 207 -5.49 16.47 -2.01
C TYR A 207 -5.12 17.77 -1.26
N PRO A 208 -5.93 18.84 -1.40
CA PRO A 208 -5.57 20.19 -0.95
C PRO A 208 -5.52 20.39 0.57
N TRP A 209 -5.86 19.36 1.36
CA TRP A 209 -5.71 19.36 2.82
C TRP A 209 -4.32 18.88 3.27
N ARG A 210 -3.49 18.39 2.35
CA ARG A 210 -2.09 18.05 2.60
C ARG A 210 -1.21 19.28 2.45
N THR A 211 -0.09 19.30 3.18
CA THR A 211 0.93 20.34 3.05
C THR A 211 2.26 19.73 2.59
N PRO A 212 3.22 20.56 2.14
CA PRO A 212 4.53 20.07 1.72
C PRO A 212 5.33 19.36 2.82
N GLU A 213 4.99 19.57 4.09
CA GLU A 213 5.66 18.93 5.22
C GLU A 213 5.28 17.44 5.38
N ASP A 214 4.11 17.05 4.88
CA ASP A 214 3.56 15.69 4.99
C ASP A 214 3.46 14.94 3.65
N VAL A 215 4.17 15.42 2.59
CA VAL A 215 4.30 14.80 1.25
C VAL A 215 5.72 14.84 0.69
#